data_AF-A0AAE0WVE8-F1
#
_entry.id   AF-A0AAE0WVE8-F1
#
_cell.length_a   1.000
_cell.length_b   1.000
_cell.length_c   1.000
_cell.angle_alpha   90.00
_cell.angle_beta   90.00
_cell.angle_gamma   90.00
#
_symmetry.space_group_name_H-M   'P 1'
#
loop_
_entity.id
_entity.type
_entity.pdbx_description
1 polymer ?
#
loop_
_entity_poly.entity_id
_entity_poly.type
_entity_poly.pdbx_seq_one_letter_code
_entity_poly.pdbx_strand_id
1 'polypeptide(L)'
;MDVGDLLNHPNLVQLLEYDDTDGTRTSKRTKWEYCNAGTLNQLILVQDGEGLPESFIWHTIISLLRASTYLVTGRQALTATDCQLADDLEPIRGWKPISHNFIHPANVFYCHPKPVAGFKNLTYGTCKLGNFEKCTVFKNWNDKRDVIQLWDQDLEGEYTGYEAPELSSYWPQAEIAPGGLGDVWSIGACAVAMMTSRPIWELVMRQDITSDMISRRDEDWRTVVPTERFNRLAAMCRPDLPAGCTTLQQALPFTYSPVLRSIVEQMVFPGQYRPPPEFLLPQVMEEFALHCGRAEGLSLRAMDDVREQLIDAQAELVMTREAGDAETAKTLRSDTIPLLEERLANGVRGQDTYGSAEEYVSDLEIEDAVLG
;
A
#
# COMPACT_ATOMS: atom_id res chain seq x y z
N MET A 1 -25.81 9.58 -1.80
CA MET A 1 -24.82 8.55 -1.45
C MET A 1 -25.18 8.12 -0.06
N ASP A 2 -25.52 6.84 0.12
CA ASP A 2 -25.70 6.27 1.45
C ASP A 2 -24.33 6.16 2.14
N VAL A 3 -24.29 6.23 3.48
CA VAL A 3 -23.04 6.09 4.24
C VAL A 3 -22.44 4.68 4.05
N GLY A 4 -23.30 3.67 3.86
CA GLY A 4 -22.87 2.31 3.54
C GLY A 4 -22.11 2.19 2.21
N ASP A 5 -22.49 3.00 1.21
CA ASP A 5 -21.83 3.02 -0.10
C ASP A 5 -20.46 3.74 -0.05
N LEU A 6 -20.29 4.65 0.92
CA LEU A 6 -19.07 5.46 1.07
C LEU A 6 -17.86 4.61 1.51
N LEU A 7 -18.09 3.56 2.29
CA LEU A 7 -17.05 2.70 2.86
C LEU A 7 -17.04 1.31 2.20
N ASN A 8 -17.55 1.22 0.97
CA ASN A 8 -17.59 -0.02 0.22
C ASN A 8 -16.31 -0.20 -0.62
N HIS A 9 -15.25 -0.69 0.05
CA HIS A 9 -13.96 -0.99 -0.58
C HIS A 9 -13.32 -2.21 0.09
N PRO A 10 -12.67 -3.13 -0.65
CA PRO A 10 -12.11 -4.37 -0.10
C PRO A 10 -11.07 -4.17 1.01
N ASN A 11 -10.35 -3.05 0.99
CA ASN A 11 -9.38 -2.67 2.01
C ASN A 11 -9.91 -1.69 3.08
N LEU A 12 -11.22 -1.49 3.16
CA LEU A 12 -11.87 -0.76 4.26
C LEU A 12 -12.73 -1.71 5.09
N VAL A 13 -12.82 -1.45 6.39
CA VAL A 13 -13.80 -2.12 7.26
C VAL A 13 -15.19 -1.59 6.93
N GLN A 14 -16.07 -2.48 6.47
CA GLN A 14 -17.38 -2.08 5.96
C GLN A 14 -18.34 -1.71 7.11
N LEU A 15 -19.07 -0.60 6.94
CA LEU A 15 -20.23 -0.29 7.78
C LEU A 15 -21.43 -1.11 7.28
N LEU A 16 -21.95 -2.00 8.12
CA LEU A 16 -23.06 -2.90 7.79
C LEU A 16 -24.42 -2.29 8.12
N GLU A 17 -24.51 -1.59 9.25
CA GLU A 17 -25.76 -1.01 9.72
C GLU A 17 -25.49 0.27 10.51
N TYR A 18 -26.31 1.28 10.27
CA TYR A 18 -26.36 2.52 11.05
C TYR A 18 -27.76 2.67 11.61
N ASP A 19 -27.89 2.61 12.93
CA ASP A 19 -29.15 2.75 13.64
C ASP A 19 -29.23 4.12 14.32
N ASP A 20 -30.19 4.93 13.86
CA ASP A 20 -30.53 6.27 14.39
C ASP A 20 -31.90 6.27 15.08
N THR A 21 -32.45 5.10 15.45
CA THR A 21 -33.87 4.96 15.82
C THR A 21 -34.26 5.40 17.22
N ASP A 22 -33.37 5.98 18.03
CA ASP A 22 -33.76 6.57 19.30
C ASP A 22 -33.85 8.10 19.20
N GLY A 23 -35.06 8.60 18.92
CA GLY A 23 -35.45 10.01 19.10
C GLY A 23 -35.18 10.57 20.51
N THR A 24 -34.70 9.73 21.43
CA THR A 24 -34.06 10.06 22.70
C THR A 24 -32.53 10.07 22.59
N ARG A 25 -31.97 11.09 21.93
CA ARG A 25 -30.65 11.75 22.12
C ARG A 25 -29.38 11.01 22.67
N THR A 26 -29.32 9.68 22.85
CA THR A 26 -28.34 9.08 23.77
C THR A 26 -27.57 7.85 23.29
N SER A 27 -27.91 7.17 22.19
CA SER A 27 -26.93 6.25 21.58
C SER A 27 -27.18 5.99 20.11
N LYS A 28 -26.33 6.55 19.25
CA LYS A 28 -26.17 6.09 17.87
C LYS A 28 -25.42 4.77 17.90
N ARG A 29 -25.92 3.74 17.22
CA ARG A 29 -25.25 2.43 17.14
C ARG A 29 -24.84 2.15 15.71
N THR A 30 -23.59 1.74 15.54
CA THR A 30 -23.05 1.30 14.25
C THR A 30 -22.66 -0.17 14.35
N LYS A 31 -22.98 -0.95 13.32
CA LYS A 31 -22.51 -2.32 13.16
C LYS A 31 -21.49 -2.35 12.04
N TRP A 32 -20.31 -2.87 12.34
CA TRP A 32 -19.19 -2.94 11.43
C TRP A 32 -18.86 -4.40 11.10
N GLU A 33 -18.23 -4.60 9.95
CA GLU A 33 -17.67 -5.90 9.58
C GLU A 33 -16.69 -6.40 10.65
N TYR A 34 -16.81 -7.69 10.99
CA TYR A 34 -15.90 -8.33 11.93
C TYR A 34 -14.68 -8.93 11.22
N CYS A 35 -13.51 -8.38 11.52
CA CYS A 35 -12.22 -8.88 11.03
C CYS A 35 -11.67 -9.96 11.97
N ASN A 36 -11.63 -11.21 11.50
CA ASN A 36 -11.42 -12.38 12.36
C ASN A 36 -9.96 -12.82 12.57
N ALA A 37 -8.97 -12.09 12.02
CA ALA A 37 -7.54 -12.40 12.20
C ALA A 37 -6.79 -11.36 13.04
N GLY A 38 -7.50 -10.46 13.73
CA GLY A 38 -6.92 -9.50 14.65
C GLY A 38 -6.40 -8.22 13.98
N THR A 39 -5.49 -7.52 14.66
CA THR A 39 -4.93 -6.24 14.20
C THR A 39 -3.42 -6.31 13.98
N LEU A 40 -2.88 -5.38 13.19
CA LEU A 40 -1.43 -5.26 12.98
C LEU A 40 -0.68 -5.07 14.30
N ASN A 41 -1.26 -4.34 15.26
CA ASN A 41 -0.67 -4.15 16.58
C ASN A 41 -0.43 -5.49 17.30
N GLN A 42 -1.40 -6.42 17.22
CA GLN A 42 -1.26 -7.74 17.83
C GLN A 42 -0.12 -8.55 17.17
N LEU A 43 0.01 -8.46 15.83
CA LEU A 43 1.09 -9.13 15.11
C LEU A 43 2.47 -8.57 15.46
N ILE A 44 2.61 -7.24 15.51
CA ILE A 44 3.86 -6.56 15.87
C ILE A 44 4.31 -6.96 17.28
N LEU A 45 3.38 -7.01 18.24
CA LEU A 45 3.68 -7.38 19.63
C LEU A 45 4.16 -8.84 19.78
N VAL A 46 3.75 -9.75 18.89
CA VAL A 46 4.13 -11.17 18.94
C VAL A 46 5.55 -11.41 18.39
N GLN A 47 6.07 -10.55 17.50
CA GLN A 47 7.36 -10.76 16.84
C GLN A 47 8.60 -10.43 17.70
N ASP A 48 8.43 -9.91 18.92
CA ASP A 48 9.50 -9.64 19.91
C ASP A 48 10.81 -9.02 19.34
N GLY A 49 10.72 -8.15 18.33
CA GLY A 49 11.87 -7.47 17.73
C GLY A 49 12.47 -8.10 16.46
N GLU A 50 11.96 -9.24 16.00
CA GLU A 50 12.44 -9.89 14.77
C GLU A 50 11.88 -9.26 13.47
N GLY A 51 10.87 -8.39 13.61
CA GLY A 51 10.17 -7.79 12.46
C GLY A 51 9.27 -8.79 11.73
N LEU A 52 8.36 -8.29 10.90
CA LEU A 52 7.47 -9.12 10.09
C LEU A 52 8.11 -9.51 8.75
N PRO A 53 7.68 -10.62 8.11
CA PRO A 53 8.15 -10.99 6.78
C PRO A 53 7.95 -9.88 5.75
N GLU A 54 8.94 -9.64 4.89
CA GLU A 54 8.90 -8.58 3.87
C GLU A 54 7.67 -8.68 2.96
N SER A 55 7.29 -9.88 2.52
CA SER A 55 6.09 -10.12 1.73
C SER A 55 4.79 -9.68 2.42
N PHE A 56 4.72 -9.81 3.76
CA PHE A 56 3.57 -9.35 4.55
C PHE A 56 3.54 -7.81 4.67
N ILE A 57 4.72 -7.19 4.74
CA ILE A 57 4.86 -5.73 4.75
C ILE A 57 4.37 -5.14 3.43
N TRP A 58 4.80 -5.70 2.29
CA TRP A 58 4.30 -5.31 0.97
C TRP A 58 2.78 -5.44 0.87
N HIS A 59 2.23 -6.59 1.27
CA HIS A 59 0.79 -6.82 1.29
C HIS A 59 0.03 -5.74 2.08
N THR A 60 0.54 -5.38 3.25
CA THR A 60 -0.08 -4.38 4.14
C THR A 60 0.03 -2.97 3.55
N ILE A 61 1.21 -2.56 3.07
CA ILE A 61 1.42 -1.24 2.46
C ILE A 61 0.50 -1.05 1.25
N ILE A 62 0.48 -2.03 0.34
CA ILE A 62 -0.37 -1.98 -0.86
C ILE A 62 -1.84 -1.87 -0.47
N SER A 63 -2.30 -2.68 0.48
CA SER A 63 -3.68 -2.66 0.95
C SER A 63 -4.09 -1.30 1.54
N LEU A 64 -3.22 -0.69 2.36
CA LEU A 64 -3.49 0.61 2.96
C LEU A 64 -3.42 1.75 1.95
N LEU A 65 -2.48 1.70 0.99
CA LEU A 65 -2.41 2.67 -0.10
C LEU A 65 -3.65 2.57 -0.99
N ARG A 66 -4.16 1.37 -1.30
CA ARG A 66 -5.43 1.21 -2.02
C ARG A 66 -6.59 1.86 -1.28
N ALA A 67 -6.70 1.61 0.02
CA ALA A 67 -7.72 2.24 0.87
C ALA A 67 -7.59 3.77 0.88
N SER A 68 -6.36 4.30 1.04
CA SER A 68 -6.11 5.74 1.05
C SER A 68 -6.40 6.39 -0.32
N THR A 69 -5.98 5.79 -1.43
CA THR A 69 -6.30 6.23 -2.79
C THR A 69 -7.81 6.27 -3.02
N TYR A 70 -8.55 5.24 -2.58
CA TYR A 70 -10.02 5.22 -2.65
C TYR A 70 -10.64 6.38 -1.85
N LEU A 71 -10.21 6.61 -0.61
CA LEU A 71 -10.71 7.70 0.24
C LEU A 71 -10.47 9.08 -0.40
N VAL A 72 -9.28 9.29 -0.96
CA VAL A 72 -8.88 10.55 -1.58
C VAL A 72 -9.60 10.80 -2.90
N THR A 73 -9.69 9.80 -3.76
CA THR A 73 -10.13 9.97 -5.16
C THR A 73 -11.57 9.55 -5.43
N GLY A 74 -12.12 8.64 -4.63
CA GLY A 74 -13.42 8.02 -4.88
C GLY A 74 -13.45 7.07 -6.07
N ARG A 75 -12.28 6.62 -6.56
CA ARG A 75 -12.16 5.68 -7.67
C ARG A 75 -12.15 4.25 -7.14
N GLN A 76 -13.04 3.40 -7.66
CA GLN A 76 -13.28 2.05 -7.14
C GLN A 76 -12.30 0.98 -7.66
N ALA A 77 -11.68 1.14 -8.83
CA ALA A 77 -10.79 0.08 -9.31
C ALA A 77 -9.36 0.27 -8.83
N LEU A 78 -8.93 -0.72 -8.06
CA LEU A 78 -7.55 -1.17 -7.95
C LEU A 78 -7.59 -2.71 -7.93
N THR A 79 -8.20 -3.29 -8.97
CA THR A 79 -8.08 -4.71 -9.31
C THR A 79 -6.60 -5.06 -9.46
N ALA A 80 -6.18 -6.19 -8.90
CA ALA A 80 -4.77 -6.59 -8.87
C ALA A 80 -4.13 -6.75 -10.27
N THR A 81 -4.96 -6.94 -11.30
CA THR A 81 -4.59 -7.10 -12.71
C THR A 81 -4.33 -5.78 -13.44
N ASP A 82 -4.82 -4.65 -12.94
CA ASP A 82 -4.67 -3.36 -13.60
C ASP A 82 -3.49 -2.61 -12.96
N CYS A 83 -2.27 -2.95 -13.41
CA CYS A 83 -1.07 -2.14 -13.15
C CYS A 83 -1.17 -0.73 -13.74
N GLN A 84 -2.22 -0.46 -14.52
CA GLN A 84 -2.67 0.89 -14.83
C GLN A 84 -3.69 1.26 -13.76
N LEU A 85 -3.34 2.21 -12.88
CA LEU A 85 -4.41 3.05 -12.32
C LEU A 85 -5.18 3.53 -13.54
N ALA A 86 -6.40 3.02 -13.73
CA ALA A 86 -7.21 3.46 -14.85
C ALA A 86 -7.49 4.94 -14.59
N ASP A 87 -6.66 5.81 -15.16
CA ASP A 87 -6.88 7.25 -15.24
C ASP A 87 -8.28 7.52 -15.82
N ASP A 88 -8.84 6.54 -16.54
CA ASP A 88 -10.17 6.47 -17.14
C ASP A 88 -11.34 6.21 -16.16
N LEU A 89 -11.08 5.85 -14.91
CA LEU A 89 -12.16 5.67 -13.93
C LEU A 89 -12.55 6.97 -13.29
N GLU A 90 -13.69 7.49 -13.73
CA GLU A 90 -14.33 8.64 -13.14
C GLU A 90 -14.59 8.39 -11.63
N PRO A 91 -14.25 9.36 -10.76
CA PRO A 91 -14.66 9.34 -9.37
C PRO A 91 -16.17 9.10 -9.23
N ILE A 92 -16.59 8.43 -8.15
CA ILE A 92 -18.01 8.30 -7.83
C ILE A 92 -18.65 9.69 -7.85
N ARG A 93 -19.78 9.84 -8.55
CA ARG A 93 -20.44 11.14 -8.73
C ARG A 93 -20.72 11.81 -7.38
N GLY A 94 -20.19 13.03 -7.21
CA GLY A 94 -20.36 13.80 -5.98
C GLY A 94 -19.41 13.38 -4.85
N TRP A 95 -18.38 12.58 -5.15
CA TRP A 95 -17.32 12.25 -4.20
C TRP A 95 -16.66 13.51 -3.65
N LYS A 96 -16.32 13.44 -2.37
CA LYS A 96 -15.58 14.46 -1.64
C LYS A 96 -14.30 13.78 -1.14
N PRO A 97 -13.11 14.36 -1.36
CA PRO A 97 -11.89 13.78 -0.85
C PRO A 97 -11.98 13.54 0.66
N ILE A 98 -11.44 12.42 1.11
CA ILE A 98 -11.40 12.04 2.52
C ILE A 98 -9.95 11.73 2.89
N SER A 99 -9.46 12.32 3.97
CA SER A 99 -8.22 11.88 4.64
C SER A 99 -8.58 11.14 5.92
N HIS A 100 -7.93 10.02 6.20
CA HIS A 100 -8.21 9.20 7.38
C HIS A 100 -7.64 9.82 8.66
N ASN A 101 -6.42 10.34 8.59
CA ASN A 101 -5.69 11.03 9.65
C ASN A 101 -5.45 10.25 10.95
N PHE A 102 -5.69 8.93 10.96
CA PHE A 102 -5.59 8.11 12.16
C PHE A 102 -5.21 6.66 11.86
N ILE A 103 -4.29 6.50 10.91
CA ILE A 103 -3.76 5.18 10.55
C ILE A 103 -2.66 4.82 11.54
N HIS A 104 -2.89 3.78 12.34
CA HIS A 104 -1.88 3.18 13.21
C HIS A 104 -2.17 1.68 13.38
N PRO A 105 -1.24 0.87 13.91
CA PRO A 105 -1.36 -0.59 13.89
C PRO A 105 -2.63 -1.18 14.53
N ALA A 106 -3.27 -0.48 15.47
CA ALA A 106 -4.50 -0.98 16.09
C ALA A 106 -5.76 -0.76 15.24
N ASN A 107 -5.68 0.10 14.22
CA ASN A 107 -6.75 0.40 13.27
C ASN A 107 -6.59 -0.34 11.93
N VAL A 108 -5.54 -1.16 11.81
CA VAL A 108 -5.29 -2.03 10.65
C VAL A 108 -5.69 -3.45 11.03
N PHE A 109 -6.71 -3.96 10.37
CA PHE A 109 -7.35 -5.23 10.66
C PHE A 109 -7.05 -6.28 9.58
N TYR A 110 -7.02 -7.54 9.98
CA TYR A 110 -6.87 -8.66 9.05
C TYR A 110 -8.07 -9.61 9.14
N CYS A 111 -8.40 -10.22 8.00
CA CYS A 111 -9.27 -11.38 7.94
C CYS A 111 -8.44 -12.61 7.55
N HIS A 112 -8.84 -13.79 7.98
CA HIS A 112 -8.23 -15.02 7.48
C HIS A 112 -8.49 -15.17 5.97
N PRO A 113 -7.55 -15.78 5.22
CA PRO A 113 -7.76 -16.08 3.82
C PRO A 113 -9.00 -16.96 3.67
N LYS A 114 -9.93 -16.54 2.81
CA LYS A 114 -11.11 -17.35 2.49
C LYS A 114 -10.70 -18.44 1.50
N PRO A 115 -11.14 -19.70 1.67
CA PRO A 115 -10.92 -20.71 0.66
C PRO A 115 -11.66 -20.31 -0.61
N VAL A 116 -10.91 -20.14 -1.71
CA VAL A 116 -11.46 -19.87 -3.03
C VAL A 116 -11.68 -21.22 -3.72
N ALA A 117 -12.89 -21.47 -4.21
CA ALA A 117 -13.22 -22.73 -4.87
C ALA A 117 -12.34 -22.90 -6.12
N GLY A 118 -11.46 -23.92 -6.11
CA GLY A 118 -10.60 -24.28 -7.25
C GLY A 118 -9.13 -23.91 -7.13
N PHE A 119 -8.71 -23.13 -6.12
CA PHE A 119 -7.34 -22.60 -6.04
C PHE A 119 -6.64 -22.81 -4.68
N LYS A 120 -5.30 -22.69 -4.71
CA LYS A 120 -4.40 -22.80 -3.56
C LYS A 120 -4.72 -21.67 -2.57
N ASN A 121 -4.75 -21.97 -1.28
CA ASN A 121 -5.06 -21.01 -0.23
C ASN A 121 -4.17 -19.75 -0.34
N LEU A 122 -4.79 -18.55 -0.38
CA LEU A 122 -4.07 -17.28 -0.28
C LEU A 122 -3.17 -17.28 0.96
N THR A 123 -1.90 -16.91 0.79
CA THR A 123 -0.91 -16.90 1.89
C THR A 123 -1.32 -15.93 2.99
N TYR A 124 -1.85 -14.77 2.61
CA TYR A 124 -2.37 -13.74 3.51
C TYR A 124 -3.84 -13.49 3.19
N GLY A 125 -4.67 -13.27 4.22
CA GLY A 125 -6.04 -12.84 3.99
C GLY A 125 -6.11 -11.33 3.74
N THR A 126 -7.31 -10.74 3.84
CA THR A 126 -7.49 -9.32 3.51
C THR A 126 -6.97 -8.40 4.60
N CYS A 127 -6.24 -7.35 4.23
CA CYS A 127 -5.88 -6.24 5.10
C CYS A 127 -6.88 -5.08 4.92
N LYS A 128 -7.44 -4.59 6.01
CA LYS A 128 -8.51 -3.57 6.03
C LYS A 128 -8.19 -2.44 6.99
N LEU A 129 -8.43 -1.21 6.55
CA LEU A 129 -8.33 -0.01 7.36
C LEU A 129 -9.69 0.27 8.02
N GLY A 130 -9.70 0.47 9.33
CA GLY A 130 -10.88 0.79 10.12
C GLY A 130 -10.65 1.98 11.05
N ASN A 131 -11.63 2.25 11.91
CA ASN A 131 -11.68 3.40 12.82
C ASN A 131 -11.58 4.77 12.10
N PHE A 132 -12.74 5.24 11.61
CA PHE A 132 -12.86 6.47 10.83
C PHE A 132 -13.14 7.72 11.69
N GLU A 133 -12.82 7.71 12.99
CA GLU A 133 -13.24 8.76 13.93
C GLU A 133 -12.61 10.14 13.67
N LYS A 134 -11.39 10.18 13.11
CA LYS A 134 -10.68 11.42 12.76
C LYS A 134 -10.67 11.73 11.26
N CYS A 135 -11.48 11.00 10.49
CA CYS A 135 -11.60 11.25 9.06
C CYS A 135 -12.06 12.68 8.80
N THR A 136 -11.40 13.34 7.86
CA THR A 136 -11.79 14.68 7.40
C THR A 136 -12.35 14.59 5.99
N VAL A 137 -13.59 15.05 5.81
CA VAL A 137 -14.24 15.14 4.50
C VAL A 137 -14.10 16.57 3.97
N PHE A 138 -13.43 16.72 2.84
CA PHE A 138 -13.15 18.01 2.21
C PHE A 138 -14.28 18.44 1.28
N LYS A 139 -14.48 19.76 1.13
CA LYS A 139 -15.45 20.30 0.17
C LYS A 139 -14.98 20.08 -1.27
N ASN A 140 -13.69 20.23 -1.51
CA ASN A 140 -13.00 20.06 -2.79
C ASN A 140 -11.47 20.02 -2.55
N TRP A 141 -10.68 19.91 -3.63
CA TRP A 141 -9.21 19.84 -3.59
C TRP A 141 -8.48 21.10 -3.11
N ASN A 142 -9.20 22.22 -2.94
CA ASN A 142 -8.63 23.47 -2.39
C ASN A 142 -9.08 23.73 -0.94
N ASP A 143 -9.92 22.87 -0.35
CA ASP A 143 -10.45 23.03 1.00
C ASP A 143 -9.40 22.60 2.03
N LYS A 144 -8.58 23.54 2.50
CA LYS A 144 -7.66 23.28 3.62
C LYS A 144 -8.37 23.43 4.96
N ARG A 145 -8.02 22.59 5.93
CA ARG A 145 -8.63 22.60 7.27
C ARG A 145 -7.57 22.70 8.35
N ASP A 146 -7.82 23.56 9.32
CA ASP A 146 -6.99 23.69 10.51
C ASP A 146 -7.24 22.50 11.45
N VAL A 147 -6.18 21.77 11.80
CA VAL A 147 -6.21 20.60 12.69
C VAL A 147 -6.83 20.94 14.04
N ILE A 148 -6.50 22.12 14.60
CA ILE A 148 -6.95 22.54 15.93
C ILE A 148 -8.47 22.75 15.93
N GLN A 149 -9.03 23.18 14.80
CA GLN A 149 -10.47 23.39 14.65
C GLN A 149 -11.24 22.07 14.45
N LEU A 150 -10.55 21.01 13.98
CA LEU A 150 -11.19 19.75 13.62
C LEU A 150 -11.32 18.78 14.79
N TRP A 151 -10.33 18.73 15.69
CA TRP A 151 -10.21 17.60 16.64
C TRP A 151 -10.54 17.93 18.09
N ASP A 152 -10.97 19.17 18.37
CA ASP A 152 -11.11 19.70 19.73
C ASP A 152 -9.79 19.60 20.52
N GLN A 153 -9.55 20.47 21.49
CA GLN A 153 -8.18 20.69 22.02
C GLN A 153 -7.57 19.51 22.80
N ASP A 154 -8.31 18.42 23.00
CA ASP A 154 -7.85 17.19 23.66
C ASP A 154 -7.06 16.30 22.69
N LEU A 155 -5.97 16.85 22.14
CA LEU A 155 -4.94 16.10 21.43
C LEU A 155 -4.06 15.32 22.42
N GLU A 156 -4.68 14.55 23.31
CA GLU A 156 -4.03 13.42 23.99
C GLU A 156 -3.58 12.32 23.00
N GLY A 157 -3.64 12.58 21.68
CA GLY A 157 -3.31 11.66 20.61
C GLY A 157 -1.86 11.69 20.15
N GLU A 158 -1.00 12.63 20.57
CA GLU A 158 0.39 12.71 20.08
C GLU A 158 1.33 11.56 20.54
N TYR A 159 0.78 10.53 21.18
CA TYR A 159 1.55 9.45 21.81
C TYR A 159 1.60 8.15 20.99
N THR A 160 0.91 8.05 19.84
CA THR A 160 0.96 6.78 19.09
C THR A 160 2.26 6.65 18.31
N GLY A 161 2.80 7.76 17.82
CA GLY A 161 4.04 7.80 17.05
C GLY A 161 3.85 7.49 15.57
N TYR A 162 2.60 7.52 15.10
CA TYR A 162 2.22 7.30 13.71
C TYR A 162 1.66 8.57 13.04
N GLU A 163 1.48 9.65 13.81
CA GLU A 163 0.98 10.92 13.31
C GLU A 163 1.99 11.60 12.37
N ALA A 164 1.48 12.20 11.29
CA ALA A 164 2.27 12.99 10.37
C ALA A 164 2.67 14.36 10.97
N PRO A 165 3.79 14.94 10.52
CA PRO A 165 4.22 16.25 10.98
C PRO A 165 3.12 17.31 10.89
N GLU A 166 2.40 17.36 9.76
CA GLU A 166 1.30 18.32 9.54
C GLU A 166 0.05 18.06 10.39
N LEU A 167 -0.05 16.91 11.05
CA LEU A 167 -1.15 16.55 11.96
C LEU A 167 -0.78 16.81 13.43
N SER A 168 0.49 17.12 13.73
CA SER A 168 0.91 17.48 15.09
C SER A 168 0.53 18.93 15.39
N SER A 169 -0.01 19.17 16.59
CA SER A 169 -0.39 20.52 17.02
C SER A 169 0.81 21.45 17.23
N TYR A 170 2.01 20.88 17.34
CA TYR A 170 3.26 21.62 17.47
C TYR A 170 3.89 21.98 16.13
N TRP A 171 3.27 21.60 15.00
CA TRP A 171 3.73 22.02 13.69
C TRP A 171 3.23 23.44 13.38
N PRO A 172 4.11 24.36 12.93
CA PRO A 172 3.77 25.78 12.74
C PRO A 172 2.69 26.03 11.68
N GLN A 173 2.28 25.00 10.93
CA GLN A 173 1.26 25.02 9.89
C GLN A 173 0.45 23.72 9.94
N ALA A 174 -0.28 23.48 11.03
CA ALA A 174 -1.17 22.32 11.16
C ALA A 174 -2.43 22.49 10.27
N GLU A 175 -2.21 22.57 8.97
CA GLU A 175 -3.25 22.55 7.95
C GLU A 175 -3.28 21.18 7.29
N ILE A 176 -4.43 20.51 7.36
CA ILE A 176 -4.69 19.31 6.57
C ILE A 176 -5.17 19.76 5.20
N ALA A 177 -4.42 19.37 4.17
CA ALA A 177 -4.84 19.49 2.78
C ALA A 177 -5.45 18.18 2.29
N PRO A 178 -6.39 18.22 1.33
CA PRO A 178 -6.82 17.02 0.63
C PRO A 178 -5.64 16.40 -0.13
N GLY A 179 -5.61 15.07 -0.23
CA GLY A 179 -4.55 14.34 -0.94
C GLY A 179 -3.82 13.28 -0.11
N GLY A 180 -4.23 13.03 1.14
CA GLY A 180 -3.77 11.84 1.88
C GLY A 180 -2.28 11.80 2.26
N LEU A 181 -1.53 12.92 2.18
CA LEU A 181 -0.09 12.92 2.51
C LEU A 181 0.20 12.52 3.96
N GLY A 182 -0.70 12.86 4.89
CA GLY A 182 -0.61 12.44 6.28
C GLY A 182 -0.92 10.95 6.45
N ASP A 183 -1.81 10.39 5.63
CA ASP A 183 -2.10 8.96 5.60
C ASP A 183 -0.90 8.18 5.04
N VAL A 184 -0.29 8.64 3.95
CA VAL A 184 0.94 8.06 3.38
C VAL A 184 2.06 8.01 4.41
N TRP A 185 2.27 9.10 5.15
CA TRP A 185 3.22 9.14 6.26
C TRP A 185 2.91 8.07 7.31
N SER A 186 1.66 8.00 7.75
CA SER A 186 1.20 7.08 8.79
C SER A 186 1.36 5.61 8.37
N ILE A 187 1.13 5.30 7.09
CA ILE A 187 1.38 3.98 6.49
C ILE A 187 2.88 3.66 6.52
N GLY A 188 3.74 4.61 6.16
CA GLY A 188 5.18 4.45 6.25
C GLY A 188 5.67 4.22 7.67
N ALA A 189 5.12 4.94 8.65
CA ALA A 189 5.41 4.74 10.07
C ALA A 189 4.97 3.34 10.56
N CYS A 190 3.81 2.85 10.08
CA CYS A 190 3.39 1.47 10.31
C CYS A 190 4.39 0.47 9.70
N ALA A 191 4.90 0.74 8.50
CA ALA A 191 5.92 -0.11 7.87
C ALA A 191 7.21 -0.18 8.68
N VAL A 192 7.71 0.95 9.22
CA VAL A 192 8.85 0.95 10.13
C VAL A 192 8.57 0.08 11.37
N ALA A 193 7.36 0.16 11.93
CA ALA A 193 6.97 -0.67 13.06
C ALA A 193 6.86 -2.15 12.72
N MET A 194 6.44 -2.50 11.50
CA MET A 194 6.51 -3.88 11.03
C MET A 194 7.95 -4.37 10.87
N MET A 195 8.86 -3.50 10.42
CA MET A 195 10.27 -3.87 10.20
C MET A 195 11.07 -3.99 11.49
N THR A 196 10.73 -3.21 12.52
CA THR A 196 11.56 -3.04 13.73
C THR A 196 10.86 -3.47 15.02
N SER A 197 9.59 -3.85 14.93
CA SER A 197 8.66 -4.06 16.05
C SER A 197 8.54 -2.84 16.99
N ARG A 198 8.93 -1.64 16.53
CA ARG A 198 9.00 -0.41 17.32
C ARG A 198 8.50 0.79 16.53
N PRO A 199 7.93 1.82 17.17
CA PRO A 199 7.55 3.03 16.46
C PRO A 199 8.80 3.72 15.87
N ILE A 200 8.59 4.44 14.76
CA ILE A 200 9.67 5.16 14.06
C ILE A 200 10.48 6.07 14.98
N TRP A 201 9.85 6.67 15.99
CA TRP A 201 10.55 7.57 16.91
C TRP A 201 11.58 6.86 17.80
N GLU A 202 11.35 5.60 18.18
CA GLU A 202 12.38 4.81 18.86
C GLU A 202 13.58 4.55 17.96
N LEU A 203 13.35 4.32 16.67
CA LEU A 203 14.43 4.16 15.69
C LEU A 203 15.24 5.46 15.58
N VAL A 204 14.56 6.60 15.41
CA VAL A 204 15.19 7.92 15.23
C VAL A 204 15.97 8.36 16.47
N MET A 205 15.44 8.13 17.70
CA MET A 205 16.15 8.55 18.93
C MET A 205 17.40 7.73 19.24
N ARG A 206 17.56 6.55 18.64
CA ARG A 206 18.71 5.66 18.85
C ARG A 206 19.89 5.93 17.92
N GLN A 207 19.69 6.69 16.83
CA GLN A 207 20.73 6.91 15.84
C GLN A 207 21.63 8.09 16.20
N ASP A 208 22.91 7.96 15.84
CA ASP A 208 23.84 9.07 15.83
C ASP A 208 23.62 9.89 14.54
N ILE A 209 22.91 11.01 14.67
CA ILE A 209 22.49 11.84 13.53
C ILE A 209 23.49 12.97 13.28
N THR A 210 23.89 13.71 14.32
CA THR A 210 24.89 14.78 14.26
C THR A 210 25.51 15.00 15.64
N SER A 211 26.72 15.56 15.72
CA SER A 211 27.46 15.71 16.99
C SER A 211 26.74 16.56 18.05
N ASP A 212 25.91 17.51 17.63
CA ASP A 212 25.02 18.31 18.47
C ASP A 212 23.78 17.53 18.96
N MET A 213 23.36 16.48 18.23
CA MET A 213 22.20 15.65 18.57
C MET A 213 22.54 14.39 19.39
N ILE A 214 23.82 14.02 19.50
CA ILE A 214 24.31 12.87 20.29
C ILE A 214 23.91 12.97 21.77
N SER A 215 23.81 14.18 22.32
CA SER A 215 23.58 14.41 23.76
C SER A 215 22.23 13.88 24.29
N ARG A 216 21.29 13.54 23.40
CA ARG A 216 19.95 13.02 23.74
C ARG A 216 19.66 11.64 23.15
N ARG A 217 20.71 10.88 22.87
CA ARG A 217 20.56 9.48 22.47
C ARG A 217 19.87 8.71 23.59
N ASP A 218 18.96 7.81 23.22
CA ASP A 218 18.20 6.95 24.15
C ASP A 218 17.23 7.69 25.10
N GLU A 219 16.94 8.98 24.86
CA GLU A 219 15.81 9.63 25.51
C GLU A 219 14.48 8.99 25.06
N ASP A 220 13.51 8.89 25.98
CA ASP A 220 12.16 8.53 25.59
C ASP A 220 11.65 9.59 24.63
N TRP A 221 11.32 9.19 23.40
CA TRP A 221 10.89 10.13 22.37
C TRP A 221 9.65 10.92 22.79
N ARG A 222 8.84 10.39 23.72
CA ARG A 222 7.67 11.08 24.28
C ARG A 222 8.03 12.31 25.10
N THR A 223 9.26 12.40 25.61
CA THR A 223 9.76 13.59 26.32
C THR A 223 10.40 14.61 25.38
N VAL A 224 10.63 14.24 24.11
CA VAL A 224 11.22 15.10 23.08
C VAL A 224 10.12 15.84 22.33
N VAL A 225 10.22 17.17 22.27
CA VAL A 225 9.26 18.02 21.57
C VAL A 225 9.14 17.60 20.09
N PRO A 226 7.92 17.58 19.51
CA PRO A 226 7.71 17.03 18.16
C PRO A 226 8.60 17.67 17.09
N THR A 227 8.77 19.00 17.11
CA THR A 227 9.63 19.72 16.16
C THR A 227 11.05 19.17 16.12
N GLU A 228 11.61 18.80 17.28
CA GLU A 228 12.95 18.21 17.35
C GLU A 228 12.97 16.79 16.79
N ARG A 229 11.94 15.99 17.07
CA ARG A 229 11.79 14.63 16.50
C ARG A 229 11.74 14.67 14.97
N PHE A 230 10.96 15.59 14.41
CA PHE A 230 10.85 15.78 12.96
C PHE A 230 12.15 16.31 12.35
N ASN A 231 12.86 17.23 13.02
CA ASN A 231 14.15 17.72 12.54
C ASN A 231 15.21 16.61 12.50
N ARG A 232 15.23 15.73 13.51
CA ARG A 232 16.10 14.55 13.54
C ARG A 232 15.83 13.63 12.36
N LEU A 233 14.57 13.25 12.17
CA LEU A 233 14.16 12.44 11.04
C LEU A 233 14.48 13.11 9.70
N ALA A 234 14.21 14.41 9.56
CA ALA A 234 14.50 15.17 8.35
C ALA A 234 15.99 15.14 8.01
N ALA A 235 16.86 15.18 9.02
CA ALA A 235 18.29 15.01 8.82
C ALA A 235 18.62 13.58 8.35
N MET A 236 18.00 12.54 8.89
CA MET A 236 18.21 11.15 8.48
C MET A 236 17.79 10.84 7.02
N CYS A 237 16.83 11.59 6.48
CA CYS A 237 16.37 11.42 5.09
C CYS A 237 17.12 12.32 4.08
N ARG A 238 18.22 12.97 4.49
CA ARG A 238 19.03 13.79 3.58
C ARG A 238 20.09 12.95 2.85
N PRO A 239 20.28 13.15 1.53
CA PRO A 239 21.32 12.46 0.78
C PRO A 239 22.74 12.96 1.10
N ASP A 240 22.88 14.16 1.65
CA ASP A 240 24.14 14.88 1.89
C ASP A 240 24.59 14.87 3.37
N LEU A 241 24.28 13.80 4.10
CA LEU A 241 24.66 13.67 5.50
C LEU A 241 26.19 13.66 5.72
N PRO A 242 26.71 14.31 6.78
CA PRO A 242 28.12 14.25 7.14
C PRO A 242 28.62 12.80 7.36
N ALA A 243 29.93 12.59 7.21
CA ALA A 243 30.53 11.29 7.47
C ALA A 243 30.32 10.86 8.94
N GLY A 244 29.82 9.63 9.13
CA GLY A 244 29.52 9.07 10.46
C GLY A 244 28.05 9.22 10.89
N CYS A 245 27.24 9.94 10.12
CA CYS A 245 25.80 10.03 10.35
C CYS A 245 25.06 8.83 9.72
N THR A 246 23.99 8.38 10.37
CA THR A 246 23.19 7.24 9.88
C THR A 246 21.99 7.72 9.09
N THR A 247 21.87 7.32 7.82
CA THR A 247 20.65 7.58 7.03
C THR A 247 19.49 6.71 7.52
N LEU A 248 18.26 7.07 7.18
CA LEU A 248 17.11 6.23 7.55
C LEU A 248 17.21 4.82 6.95
N GLN A 249 17.66 4.67 5.70
CA GLN A 249 17.84 3.34 5.09
C GLN A 249 18.89 2.49 5.82
N GLN A 250 19.93 3.12 6.36
CA GLN A 250 20.96 2.45 7.14
C GLN A 250 20.47 2.07 8.54
N ALA A 251 19.57 2.87 9.12
CA ALA A 251 18.96 2.59 10.41
C ALA A 251 17.95 1.43 10.33
N LEU A 252 17.25 1.28 9.20
CA LEU A 252 16.33 0.17 8.96
C LEU A 252 17.08 -1.16 8.82
N PRO A 253 16.51 -2.30 9.28
CA PRO A 253 17.20 -3.59 9.25
C PRO A 253 17.61 -3.99 7.83
N PHE A 254 18.86 -4.46 7.69
CA PHE A 254 19.43 -4.84 6.39
C PHE A 254 18.79 -6.10 5.78
N THR A 255 18.02 -6.85 6.58
CA THR A 255 17.26 -8.04 6.15
C THR A 255 16.18 -7.69 5.12
N TYR A 256 15.73 -6.44 5.10
CA TYR A 256 14.75 -5.95 4.13
C TYR A 256 15.41 -5.39 2.89
N SER A 257 14.74 -5.58 1.74
CA SER A 257 15.26 -5.11 0.46
C SER A 257 15.55 -3.61 0.46
N PRO A 258 16.59 -3.15 -0.28
CA PRO A 258 16.86 -1.73 -0.44
C PRO A 258 15.68 -0.96 -1.03
N VAL A 259 14.88 -1.62 -1.88
CA VAL A 259 13.69 -1.05 -2.53
C VAL A 259 12.62 -0.74 -1.49
N LEU A 260 12.28 -1.70 -0.62
CA LEU A 260 11.33 -1.47 0.46
C LEU A 260 11.79 -0.33 1.39
N ARG A 261 13.06 -0.34 1.78
CA ARG A 261 13.64 0.71 2.63
C ARG A 261 13.55 2.10 1.99
N SER A 262 13.80 2.20 0.69
CA SER A 262 13.68 3.45 -0.08
C SER A 262 12.23 3.94 -0.16
N ILE A 263 11.27 3.05 -0.42
CA ILE A 263 9.84 3.41 -0.42
C ILE A 263 9.39 3.88 0.96
N VAL A 264 9.77 3.14 2.02
CA VAL A 264 9.45 3.52 3.40
C VAL A 264 10.03 4.88 3.73
N GLU A 265 11.27 5.20 3.34
CA GLU A 265 11.84 6.54 3.52
C GLU A 265 11.09 7.64 2.75
N GLN A 266 10.60 7.37 1.54
CA GLN A 266 9.81 8.35 0.77
C GLN A 266 8.47 8.66 1.46
N MET A 267 7.77 7.64 1.97
CA MET A 267 6.58 7.80 2.81
C MET A 267 6.92 8.50 4.13
N VAL A 268 8.09 8.11 4.62
CA VAL A 268 8.95 8.53 5.71
C VAL A 268 9.49 9.96 5.76
N PHE A 269 9.17 10.78 4.76
CA PHE A 269 9.82 12.07 4.60
C PHE A 269 9.00 13.17 5.30
N PRO A 270 9.54 13.95 6.26
CA PRO A 270 8.73 14.89 7.04
C PRO A 270 8.27 16.14 6.27
N GLY A 271 8.83 16.44 5.10
CA GLY A 271 8.39 17.57 4.26
C GLY A 271 7.22 17.25 3.33
N GLN A 272 6.77 18.26 2.57
CA GLN A 272 5.67 18.14 1.59
C GLN A 272 6.06 17.38 0.31
N TYR A 273 7.27 16.85 0.22
CA TYR A 273 7.77 16.12 -0.96
C TYR A 273 7.31 14.66 -1.00
N ARG A 274 6.44 14.23 -0.09
CA ARG A 274 5.85 12.89 -0.13
C ARG A 274 4.96 12.77 -1.37
N PRO A 275 5.07 11.69 -2.17
CA PRO A 275 4.11 11.43 -3.22
C PRO A 275 2.74 11.14 -2.60
N PRO A 276 1.63 11.66 -3.15
CA PRO A 276 0.30 11.29 -2.71
C PRO A 276 -0.01 9.84 -3.09
N PRO A 277 -0.99 9.21 -2.43
CA PRO A 277 -1.18 7.76 -2.53
C PRO A 277 -1.49 7.28 -3.95
N GLU A 278 -2.15 8.09 -4.78
CA GLU A 278 -2.43 7.79 -6.19
C GLU A 278 -1.18 7.67 -7.08
N PHE A 279 -0.10 8.39 -6.77
CA PHE A 279 1.17 8.27 -7.50
C PHE A 279 2.09 7.22 -6.89
N LEU A 280 2.04 7.07 -5.57
CA LEU A 280 2.88 6.12 -4.85
C LEU A 280 2.42 4.67 -5.06
N LEU A 281 1.12 4.42 -5.15
CA LEU A 281 0.59 3.07 -5.26
C LEU A 281 1.06 2.31 -6.52
N PRO A 282 1.01 2.88 -7.75
CA PRO A 282 1.58 2.23 -8.94
C PRO A 282 3.05 1.87 -8.76
N GLN A 283 3.84 2.81 -8.23
CA GLN A 283 5.26 2.63 -8.00
C GLN A 283 5.51 1.46 -7.03
N VAL A 284 4.77 1.40 -5.92
CA VAL A 284 4.88 0.31 -4.94
C VAL A 284 4.47 -1.02 -5.55
N MET A 285 3.40 -1.05 -6.35
CA MET A 285 2.93 -2.27 -7.00
C MET A 285 3.93 -2.77 -8.06
N GLU A 286 4.50 -1.88 -8.88
CA GLU A 286 5.52 -2.22 -9.87
C GLU A 286 6.78 -2.76 -9.18
N GLU A 287 7.27 -2.08 -8.15
CA GLU A 287 8.45 -2.53 -7.39
C GLU A 287 8.22 -3.85 -6.67
N PHE A 288 7.02 -4.07 -6.11
CA PHE A 288 6.66 -5.36 -5.52
C PHE A 288 6.63 -6.47 -6.59
N ALA A 289 6.04 -6.21 -7.75
CA ALA A 289 6.00 -7.18 -8.85
C ALA A 289 7.41 -7.50 -9.38
N LEU A 290 8.28 -6.50 -9.49
CA LEU A 290 9.69 -6.68 -9.82
C LEU A 290 10.44 -7.44 -8.72
N HIS A 291 10.13 -7.20 -7.45
CA HIS A 291 10.74 -7.91 -6.33
C HIS A 291 10.38 -9.40 -6.36
N CYS A 292 9.11 -9.73 -6.59
CA CYS A 292 8.65 -11.11 -6.77
C CYS A 292 9.27 -11.75 -8.03
N GLY A 293 9.24 -11.06 -9.18
CA GLY A 293 9.80 -11.58 -10.44
C GLY A 293 11.33 -11.70 -10.46
N ARG A 294 12.05 -10.89 -9.67
CA ARG A 294 13.51 -11.04 -9.46
C ARG A 294 13.85 -12.23 -8.57
N ALA A 295 12.96 -12.60 -7.63
CA ALA A 295 13.12 -13.83 -6.84
C ALA A 295 12.93 -15.09 -7.70
N GLU A 296 12.19 -14.98 -8.82
CA GLU A 296 11.77 -16.11 -9.65
C GLU A 296 12.45 -16.17 -11.03
N GLY A 297 13.32 -15.22 -11.36
CA GLY A 297 14.20 -15.32 -12.51
C GLY A 297 13.49 -15.22 -13.86
N LEU A 298 12.71 -14.16 -14.09
CA LEU A 298 12.54 -13.44 -15.37
C LEU A 298 11.62 -12.22 -15.09
N SER A 299 12.07 -11.02 -15.45
CA SER A 299 11.30 -9.77 -15.26
C SER A 299 9.99 -9.79 -16.06
N LEU A 300 8.93 -9.12 -15.60
CA LEU A 300 7.68 -8.89 -16.37
C LEU A 300 7.95 -8.39 -17.78
N ARG A 301 8.89 -7.43 -17.94
CA ARG A 301 9.32 -6.94 -19.26
C ARG A 301 9.93 -8.05 -20.12
N ALA A 302 10.65 -8.98 -19.52
CA ALA A 302 11.21 -10.12 -20.23
C ALA A 302 10.14 -11.16 -20.62
N MET A 303 9.02 -11.22 -19.90
CA MET A 303 7.87 -12.03 -20.30
C MET A 303 7.09 -11.38 -21.45
N ASP A 304 6.92 -10.05 -21.41
CA ASP A 304 6.34 -9.29 -22.51
C ASP A 304 7.19 -9.42 -23.79
N ASP A 305 8.51 -9.31 -23.67
CA ASP A 305 9.44 -9.54 -24.79
C ASP A 305 9.33 -10.96 -25.37
N VAL A 306 9.14 -11.98 -24.53
CA VAL A 306 8.94 -13.38 -24.96
C VAL A 306 7.57 -13.56 -25.61
N ARG A 307 6.54 -12.85 -25.13
CA ARG A 307 5.18 -12.87 -25.70
C ARG A 307 5.14 -12.21 -27.06
N GLU A 308 5.81 -11.06 -27.23
CA GLU A 308 5.96 -10.40 -28.54
C GLU A 308 6.71 -11.30 -29.52
N GLN A 309 7.82 -11.91 -29.10
CA GLN A 309 8.55 -12.89 -29.93
C GLN A 309 7.69 -14.09 -30.35
N LEU A 310 6.79 -14.55 -29.48
CA LEU A 310 5.87 -15.64 -29.79
C LEU A 310 4.83 -15.22 -30.82
N ILE A 311 4.26 -14.02 -30.69
CA ILE A 311 3.30 -13.46 -31.65
C ILE A 311 3.97 -13.30 -33.03
N ASP A 312 5.19 -12.75 -33.07
CA ASP A 312 5.94 -12.56 -34.30
C ASP A 312 6.27 -13.90 -34.96
N ALA A 313 6.71 -14.90 -34.19
CA ALA A 313 6.99 -16.24 -34.72
C ALA A 313 5.74 -16.95 -35.25
N GLN A 314 4.58 -16.74 -34.62
CA GLN A 314 3.29 -17.27 -35.10
C GLN A 314 2.83 -16.56 -36.38
N ALA A 315 3.01 -15.25 -36.48
CA ALA A 315 2.73 -14.49 -37.70
C ALA A 315 3.65 -14.92 -38.86
N GLU A 316 4.94 -15.08 -38.60
CA GLU A 316 5.92 -15.57 -39.59
C GLU A 316 5.58 -16.99 -40.07
N LEU A 317 5.11 -17.87 -39.18
CA LEU A 317 4.66 -19.21 -39.56
C LEU A 317 3.47 -19.19 -40.54
N VAL A 318 2.54 -18.24 -40.39
CA VAL A 318 1.42 -18.07 -41.32
C VAL A 318 1.93 -17.61 -42.68
N MET A 319 2.78 -16.58 -42.71
CA MET A 319 3.34 -16.02 -43.93
C MET A 319 4.20 -17.03 -44.72
N THR A 320 5.03 -17.81 -44.02
CA THR A 320 5.90 -18.83 -44.64
C THR A 320 5.12 -20.00 -45.22
N ARG A 321 3.99 -20.38 -44.59
CA ARG A 321 3.06 -21.37 -45.15
C ARG A 321 2.40 -20.90 -46.44
N GLU A 322 1.99 -19.63 -46.50
CA GLU A 322 1.41 -19.04 -47.71
C GLU A 322 2.44 -18.93 -48.84
N ALA A 323 3.69 -18.65 -48.49
CA ALA A 323 4.81 -18.61 -49.45
C ALA A 323 5.29 -19.99 -49.93
N GLY A 324 4.83 -21.09 -49.32
CA GLY A 324 5.23 -22.45 -49.67
C GLY A 324 6.62 -22.87 -49.16
N ASP A 325 7.21 -22.13 -48.22
CA ASP A 325 8.49 -22.48 -47.60
C ASP A 325 8.28 -23.50 -46.46
N ALA A 326 8.26 -24.77 -46.86
CA ALA A 326 8.00 -25.88 -45.95
C ALA A 326 9.12 -26.11 -44.91
N GLU A 327 10.34 -25.67 -45.17
CA GLU A 327 11.48 -25.90 -44.27
C GLU A 327 11.47 -24.89 -43.13
N THR A 328 11.29 -23.60 -43.43
CA THR A 328 11.17 -22.55 -42.42
C THR A 328 9.91 -22.75 -41.56
N ALA A 329 8.78 -23.09 -42.17
CA ALA A 329 7.54 -23.39 -41.45
C ALA A 329 7.66 -24.62 -40.52
N LYS A 330 8.52 -25.59 -40.87
CA LYS A 330 8.80 -26.75 -40.03
C LYS A 330 9.62 -26.34 -38.80
N THR A 331 10.69 -25.58 -38.98
CA THR A 331 11.57 -25.09 -37.89
C THR A 331 10.81 -24.22 -36.89
N LEU A 332 10.01 -23.25 -37.38
CA LEU A 332 9.18 -22.41 -36.51
C LEU A 332 8.22 -23.23 -35.65
N ARG A 333 7.60 -24.26 -36.25
CA ARG A 333 6.60 -25.11 -35.58
C ARG A 333 7.20 -26.11 -34.61
N SER A 334 8.37 -26.69 -34.92
CA SER A 334 8.95 -27.76 -34.09
C SER A 334 9.90 -27.24 -33.01
N ASP A 335 10.54 -26.10 -33.24
CA ASP A 335 11.67 -25.66 -32.42
C ASP A 335 11.39 -24.30 -31.77
N THR A 336 11.12 -23.26 -32.57
CA THR A 336 11.02 -21.88 -32.08
C THR A 336 9.79 -21.64 -31.21
N ILE A 337 8.59 -21.98 -31.70
CA ILE A 337 7.34 -21.76 -30.96
C ILE A 337 7.29 -22.58 -29.65
N PRO A 338 7.60 -23.90 -29.65
CA PRO A 338 7.59 -24.69 -28.42
C PRO A 338 8.59 -24.19 -27.37
N LEU A 339 9.76 -23.68 -27.80
CA LEU A 339 10.75 -23.11 -26.88
C LEU A 339 10.25 -21.81 -26.24
N LEU A 340 9.58 -20.93 -27.01
CA LEU A 340 9.00 -19.71 -26.48
C LEU A 340 7.80 -20.00 -25.56
N GLU A 341 6.96 -20.97 -25.91
CA GLU A 341 5.86 -21.46 -25.06
C GLU A 341 6.40 -22.07 -23.76
N GLU A 342 7.48 -22.85 -23.82
CA GLU A 342 8.14 -23.41 -22.63
C GLU A 342 8.74 -22.31 -21.75
N ARG A 343 9.40 -21.31 -22.34
CA ARG A 343 9.94 -20.16 -21.59
C ARG A 343 8.84 -19.35 -20.92
N LEU A 344 7.71 -19.13 -21.60
CA LEU A 344 6.55 -18.47 -21.02
C LEU A 344 5.94 -19.30 -19.88
N ALA A 345 5.74 -20.61 -20.11
CA ALA A 345 5.19 -21.53 -19.10
C ALA A 345 6.10 -21.71 -17.88
N ASN A 346 7.43 -21.59 -18.04
CA ASN A 346 8.38 -21.66 -16.95
C ASN A 346 8.51 -20.33 -16.20
N GLY A 347 8.33 -19.19 -16.88
CA GLY A 347 8.14 -17.89 -16.24
C GLY A 347 6.88 -17.86 -15.37
N VAL A 348 5.78 -18.39 -15.88
CA VAL A 348 4.50 -18.52 -15.15
C VAL A 348 4.61 -19.51 -13.97
N ARG A 349 5.31 -20.64 -14.13
CA ARG A 349 5.52 -21.60 -13.03
C ARG A 349 6.42 -21.08 -11.90
N GLY A 350 7.26 -20.08 -12.17
CA GLY A 350 7.97 -19.33 -11.13
C GLY A 350 6.99 -18.64 -10.18
N GLN A 351 5.99 -17.96 -10.76
CA GLN A 351 4.95 -17.18 -10.06
C GLN A 351 4.01 -18.01 -9.17
N ASP A 352 4.01 -19.33 -9.31
CA ASP A 352 3.13 -20.24 -8.54
C ASP A 352 3.61 -20.51 -7.08
N THR A 353 4.79 -20.02 -6.70
CA THR A 353 5.35 -20.23 -5.36
C THR A 353 4.98 -19.15 -4.34
N TYR A 354 4.60 -17.96 -4.79
CA TYR A 354 3.98 -16.91 -3.98
C TYR A 354 2.75 -16.39 -4.72
N GLY A 355 1.56 -16.66 -4.16
CA GLY A 355 0.24 -16.41 -4.76
C GLY A 355 0.23 -15.29 -5.79
N SER A 356 0.08 -15.69 -7.06
CA SER A 356 0.14 -14.81 -8.22
C SER A 356 -0.88 -13.68 -8.09
N ALA A 357 -0.50 -12.51 -8.61
CA ALA A 357 -1.34 -11.33 -8.71
C ALA A 357 -2.44 -11.46 -9.79
N GLU A 358 -2.72 -12.66 -10.31
CA GLU A 358 -3.53 -12.87 -11.52
C GLU A 358 -5.03 -13.12 -11.28
N GLU A 359 -5.53 -13.30 -10.06
CA GLU A 359 -6.95 -13.64 -9.85
C GLU A 359 -7.77 -12.55 -9.14
N TYR A 360 -8.28 -11.59 -9.92
CA TYR A 360 -9.44 -10.75 -9.57
C TYR A 360 -10.30 -10.41 -10.80
N VAL A 361 -10.44 -11.33 -11.76
CA VAL A 361 -11.33 -11.17 -12.93
C VAL A 361 -12.32 -12.33 -13.01
N SER A 362 -13.49 -12.17 -12.40
CA SER A 362 -14.74 -12.68 -12.96
C SER A 362 -15.91 -12.05 -12.22
N ASP A 363 -16.45 -10.97 -12.76
CA ASP A 363 -17.86 -10.61 -12.64
C ASP A 363 -18.15 -9.56 -13.72
N LEU A 364 -18.58 -10.02 -14.90
CA LEU A 364 -19.46 -9.31 -15.86
C LEU A 364 -19.86 -10.27 -17.00
N GLU A 365 -21.07 -10.82 -16.80
CA GLU A 365 -22.10 -11.32 -17.71
C GLU A 365 -21.80 -11.58 -19.21
N ILE A 366 -22.23 -12.75 -19.69
CA ILE A 366 -22.92 -12.90 -20.99
C ILE A 366 -24.13 -13.82 -20.80
N GLU A 367 -25.33 -13.22 -20.75
CA GLU A 367 -26.57 -13.88 -21.18
C GLU A 367 -26.61 -13.96 -22.73
N ASP A 368 -27.45 -14.90 -23.20
CA ASP A 368 -27.88 -15.21 -24.56
C ASP A 368 -26.96 -16.04 -25.49
N ALA A 369 -27.32 -17.33 -25.63
CA ALA A 369 -28.06 -17.77 -26.83
C ALA A 369 -28.65 -19.18 -26.69
N VAL A 370 -29.96 -19.24 -26.91
CA VAL A 370 -30.78 -20.39 -27.28
C VAL A 370 -30.33 -20.94 -28.66
N LEU A 371 -30.43 -22.26 -28.83
CA LEU A 371 -30.34 -23.10 -30.05
C LEU A 371 -29.01 -23.83 -30.30
N GLY A 372 -29.08 -25.15 -30.10
CA GLY A 372 -28.08 -26.17 -30.46
C GLY A 372 -28.38 -27.49 -29.79
#